data_AF-J5JUR4-F1
#
_entry.id   AF-J5JUR4-F1
#
_cell.length_a   1.000
_cell.length_b   1.000
_cell.length_c   1.000
_cell.angle_alpha   90.00
_cell.angle_beta   90.00
_cell.angle_gamma   90.00
#
_symmetry.space_group_name_H-M   'P 1'
#
loop_
_entity.id
_entity.type
_entity.pdbx_description
1 polymer ?
#
loop_
_entity_poly.entity_id
_entity_poly.type
_entity_poly.pdbx_seq_one_letter_code
_entity_poly.pdbx_strand_id
1 'polypeptide(L)'
;MVASNTVESSDKKPPVLSLQDLTIIEAFDQGATEAKYVTFYQVTREDELYFGQLFKKKKEITVAEYNAALKHVPDSEIYPAVPQNTPLTIAPDDLDDVSAFIKRPGLNCYEEMKGSDFIPKGVLEETLIMEQISKTPHPYIIGYLGCRVRRGRITALALERLDKTLQQHVHEPSFAKLDGEKFAEALESAVAHLHSLGLAHNDINPGNIMVKGGMPVLIDFGSCQPFGGRLQSLGSPGWCEKVFFTSQAKHDMYALRKLREWLEKPE
;
A
#
# COMPACT_ATOMS: atom_id res chain seq x y z
N MET A 1 -34.10 36.17 -14.55
CA MET A 1 -32.97 35.71 -15.39
C MET A 1 -31.69 36.07 -14.67
N VAL A 2 -31.10 35.10 -13.97
CA VAL A 2 -29.74 35.23 -13.42
C VAL A 2 -29.00 34.03 -13.94
N ALA A 3 -28.07 34.27 -14.85
CA ALA A 3 -27.27 33.23 -15.48
C ALA A 3 -26.35 32.62 -14.42
N SER A 4 -26.57 31.35 -14.12
CA SER A 4 -25.61 30.52 -13.41
C SER A 4 -24.42 30.29 -14.35
N ASN A 5 -23.32 30.99 -14.12
CA ASN A 5 -22.02 30.63 -14.68
C ASN A 5 -21.60 29.30 -14.04
N THR A 6 -21.95 28.20 -14.70
CA THR A 6 -21.24 26.93 -14.54
C THR A 6 -19.82 27.16 -15.04
N VAL A 7 -18.87 27.25 -14.12
CA VAL A 7 -17.46 27.12 -14.43
C VAL A 7 -17.26 25.68 -14.90
N GLU A 8 -17.14 25.47 -16.20
CA GLU A 8 -16.60 24.23 -16.75
C GLU A 8 -15.19 24.05 -16.18
N SER A 9 -15.06 23.14 -15.21
CA SER A 9 -13.75 22.58 -14.84
C SER A 9 -13.17 22.01 -16.11
N SER A 10 -12.09 22.60 -16.63
CA SER A 10 -11.41 22.05 -17.79
C SER A 10 -10.69 20.78 -17.34
N ASP A 11 -11.35 19.63 -17.47
CA ASP A 11 -10.82 18.25 -17.35
C ASP A 11 -9.71 18.00 -18.37
N LYS A 12 -8.60 18.72 -18.23
CA LYS A 12 -7.41 18.49 -19.04
C LYS A 12 -6.48 17.61 -18.22
N LYS A 13 -6.42 16.34 -18.64
CA LYS A 13 -5.35 15.41 -18.30
C LYS A 13 -4.03 16.17 -18.18
N PRO A 14 -3.34 16.13 -17.02
CA PRO A 14 -2.06 16.80 -16.88
C PRO A 14 -1.09 16.22 -17.91
N PRO A 15 -0.32 17.05 -18.63
CA PRO A 15 0.65 16.53 -19.58
C PRO A 15 1.79 15.85 -18.82
N VAL A 16 2.18 14.67 -19.27
CA VAL A 16 3.43 14.03 -18.84
C VAL A 16 4.56 14.72 -19.59
N LEU A 17 5.42 15.44 -18.88
CA LEU A 17 6.59 16.12 -19.43
C LEU A 17 7.84 15.27 -19.29
N SER A 18 7.89 14.43 -18.25
CA SER A 18 8.97 13.51 -17.96
C SER A 18 8.45 12.22 -17.30
N LEU A 19 9.29 11.17 -17.27
CA LEU A 19 8.94 9.94 -16.57
C LEU A 19 8.84 10.09 -15.05
N GLN A 20 9.33 11.21 -14.48
CA GLN A 20 9.18 11.50 -13.05
C GLN A 20 7.75 11.92 -12.69
N ASP A 21 6.94 12.30 -13.69
CA ASP A 21 5.53 12.63 -13.49
C ASP A 21 4.65 11.38 -13.34
N LEU A 22 5.23 10.18 -13.56
CA LEU A 22 4.53 8.91 -13.59
C LEU A 22 5.04 7.97 -12.51
N THR A 23 4.12 7.23 -11.91
CA THR A 23 4.47 5.93 -11.35
C THR A 23 4.49 4.91 -12.48
N ILE A 24 5.57 4.13 -12.60
CA ILE A 24 5.77 3.16 -13.69
C ILE A 24 6.13 1.80 -13.08
N ILE A 25 5.42 0.77 -13.50
CA ILE A 25 5.53 -0.60 -12.98
C ILE A 25 5.67 -1.55 -14.16
N GLU A 26 6.73 -2.35 -14.15
CA GLU A 26 7.01 -3.36 -15.16
C GLU A 26 6.53 -4.73 -14.66
N ALA A 27 5.65 -5.38 -15.42
CA ALA A 27 5.17 -6.73 -15.11
C ALA A 27 6.03 -7.76 -15.83
N PHE A 28 6.49 -8.80 -15.13
CA PHE A 28 7.31 -9.87 -15.68
C PHE A 28 6.59 -11.21 -15.52
N ASP A 29 6.68 -12.07 -16.53
CA ASP A 29 6.34 -13.48 -16.35
C ASP A 29 7.45 -14.19 -15.55
N GLN A 30 7.13 -15.31 -14.88
CA GLN A 30 8.10 -16.03 -14.06
C GLN A 30 9.33 -16.44 -14.88
N GLY A 31 10.52 -16.03 -14.40
CA GLY A 31 11.80 -16.31 -15.06
C GLY A 31 12.08 -15.47 -16.31
N ALA A 32 11.20 -14.53 -16.66
CA ALA A 32 11.42 -13.64 -17.79
C ALA A 32 12.44 -12.54 -17.44
N THR A 33 13.33 -12.26 -18.39
CA THR A 33 14.26 -11.12 -18.32
C THR A 33 13.68 -9.84 -18.92
N GLU A 34 12.55 -9.94 -19.60
CA GLU A 34 11.87 -8.82 -20.25
C GLU A 34 10.46 -8.65 -19.71
N ALA A 35 10.04 -7.39 -19.56
CA ALA A 35 8.71 -7.04 -19.09
C ALA A 35 7.66 -7.41 -20.15
N LYS A 36 6.59 -8.07 -19.71
CA LYS A 36 5.40 -8.43 -20.50
C LYS A 36 4.61 -7.19 -20.90
N TYR A 37 4.42 -6.28 -19.95
CA TYR A 37 3.79 -4.99 -20.16
C TYR A 37 4.28 -3.99 -19.13
N VAL A 38 4.06 -2.71 -19.42
CA VAL A 38 4.33 -1.57 -18.55
C VAL A 38 3.00 -0.95 -18.18
N THR A 39 2.70 -0.93 -16.88
CA THR A 39 1.60 -0.15 -16.30
C THR A 39 2.17 1.17 -15.80
N PHE A 40 1.43 2.26 -16.00
CA PHE A 40 1.83 3.57 -15.52
C PHE A 40 0.62 4.42 -15.19
N TYR A 41 0.79 5.32 -14.23
CA TYR A 41 -0.28 6.20 -13.83
C TYR A 41 0.24 7.51 -13.23
N GLN A 42 -0.63 8.51 -13.27
CA GLN A 42 -0.45 9.81 -12.65
C GLN A 42 -1.63 10.09 -11.73
N VAL A 43 -1.33 10.58 -10.53
CA VAL A 43 -2.34 11.07 -9.59
C VAL A 43 -2.17 12.58 -9.48
N THR A 44 -3.25 13.31 -9.74
CA THR A 44 -3.27 14.78 -9.63
C THR A 44 -3.21 15.23 -8.17
N ARG A 45 -3.02 16.53 -7.94
CA ARG A 45 -3.11 17.12 -6.58
C ARG A 45 -4.50 16.98 -5.97
N GLU A 46 -5.52 16.88 -6.81
CA GLU A 46 -6.89 16.65 -6.38
C GLU A 46 -7.17 15.15 -6.20
N ASP A 47 -6.19 14.25 -6.29
CA ASP A 47 -6.38 12.80 -6.25
C ASP A 47 -7.23 12.23 -7.39
N GLU A 48 -7.31 12.89 -8.55
CA GLU A 48 -7.81 12.26 -9.78
C GLU A 48 -6.73 11.34 -10.38
N LEU A 49 -7.15 10.15 -10.84
CA LEU A 49 -6.25 9.14 -11.41
C LEU A 49 -6.32 9.11 -12.94
N TYR A 50 -5.15 9.11 -13.58
CA TYR A 50 -4.98 8.78 -14.98
C TYR A 50 -4.11 7.53 -15.09
N PHE A 51 -4.61 6.51 -15.78
CA PHE A 51 -3.96 5.20 -15.90
C PHE A 51 -3.70 4.85 -17.36
N GLY A 52 -2.60 4.14 -17.62
CA GLY A 52 -2.30 3.54 -18.91
C GLY A 52 -1.52 2.24 -18.77
N GLN A 53 -1.65 1.37 -19.77
CA GLN A 53 -0.88 0.13 -19.89
C GLN A 53 -0.44 -0.05 -21.35
N LEU A 54 0.81 -0.46 -21.55
CA LEU A 54 1.38 -0.70 -22.88
C LEU A 54 2.18 -2.01 -22.89
N PHE A 55 1.97 -2.82 -23.93
CA PHE A 55 2.71 -4.07 -24.18
C PHE A 55 3.99 -3.77 -24.97
N LYS A 56 4.87 -2.96 -24.38
CA LYS A 56 6.17 -2.53 -24.92
C LYS A 56 7.19 -2.46 -23.82
N LYS A 57 8.49 -2.55 -24.14
CA LYS A 57 9.56 -2.37 -23.15
C LYS A 57 9.60 -0.91 -22.73
N LYS A 58 9.78 -0.63 -21.43
CA LYS A 58 9.84 0.75 -20.89
C LYS A 58 10.77 1.66 -21.67
N LYS A 59 11.96 1.17 -22.06
CA LYS A 59 12.97 1.93 -22.82
C LYS A 59 12.55 2.30 -24.26
N GLU A 60 11.50 1.68 -24.78
CA GLU A 60 10.99 1.87 -26.15
C GLU A 60 9.74 2.76 -26.18
N ILE A 61 9.19 3.12 -25.02
CA ILE A 61 7.98 3.96 -24.92
C ILE A 61 8.39 5.42 -24.88
N THR A 62 7.89 6.20 -25.82
CA THR A 62 8.09 7.65 -25.87
C THR A 62 7.15 8.38 -24.92
N VAL A 63 7.52 9.59 -24.48
CA VAL A 63 6.64 10.47 -23.68
C VAL A 63 5.30 10.75 -24.39
N ALA A 64 5.31 10.84 -25.72
CA ALA A 64 4.09 11.01 -26.51
C ALA A 64 3.17 9.78 -26.42
N GLU A 65 3.72 8.56 -26.42
CA GLU A 65 2.94 7.34 -26.25
C GLU A 65 2.38 7.20 -24.83
N TYR A 66 3.15 7.54 -23.79
CA TYR A 66 2.64 7.62 -22.43
C TYR A 66 1.45 8.58 -22.34
N ASN A 67 1.61 9.81 -22.85
CA ASN A 67 0.53 10.79 -22.90
C ASN A 67 -0.68 10.25 -23.67
N ALA A 68 -0.51 9.62 -24.84
CA ALA A 68 -1.62 9.12 -25.63
C ALA A 68 -2.40 7.99 -24.94
N ALA A 69 -1.71 7.13 -24.20
CA ALA A 69 -2.29 5.96 -23.55
C ALA A 69 -2.94 6.25 -22.19
N LEU A 70 -2.55 7.34 -21.49
CA LEU A 70 -3.19 7.76 -20.24
C LEU A 70 -4.66 8.12 -20.44
N LYS A 71 -5.54 7.47 -19.68
CA LYS A 71 -6.98 7.74 -19.62
C LYS A 71 -7.41 8.00 -18.19
N HIS A 72 -8.35 8.93 -18.02
CA HIS A 72 -8.98 9.17 -16.73
C HIS A 72 -9.66 7.91 -16.23
N VAL A 73 -9.47 7.58 -14.95
CA VAL A 73 -10.13 6.48 -14.26
C VAL A 73 -11.23 7.05 -13.37
N PRO A 74 -12.49 6.63 -13.55
CA PRO A 74 -13.57 7.08 -12.67
C PRO A 74 -13.26 6.72 -11.21
N ASP A 75 -13.48 7.66 -10.28
CA ASP A 75 -13.23 7.42 -8.85
C ASP A 75 -13.95 6.17 -8.33
N SER A 76 -15.12 5.84 -8.90
CA SER A 76 -15.89 4.65 -8.53
C SER A 76 -15.19 3.32 -8.72
N GLU A 77 -14.18 3.27 -9.59
CA GLU A 77 -13.44 2.05 -9.88
C GLU A 77 -12.28 1.81 -8.90
N ILE A 78 -11.88 2.82 -8.12
CA ILE A 78 -10.64 2.78 -7.32
C ILE A 78 -10.81 3.28 -5.88
N TYR A 79 -11.68 4.26 -5.63
CA TYR A 79 -11.84 4.90 -4.33
C TYR A 79 -13.20 4.52 -3.73
N PRO A 80 -13.25 3.87 -2.56
CA PRO A 80 -14.51 3.55 -1.92
C PRO A 80 -15.21 4.81 -1.41
N ALA A 81 -16.55 4.78 -1.38
CA ALA A 81 -17.31 5.82 -0.71
C ALA A 81 -17.04 5.80 0.80
N VAL A 82 -17.08 6.98 1.44
CA VAL A 82 -17.00 7.07 2.91
C VAL A 82 -18.23 6.39 3.53
N PRO A 83 -18.07 5.41 4.44
CA PRO A 83 -19.18 4.78 5.13
C PRO A 83 -19.97 5.78 5.98
N GLN A 84 -21.30 5.76 5.91
CA GLN A 84 -22.15 6.75 6.59
C GLN A 84 -22.16 6.62 8.13
N ASN A 85 -21.97 5.40 8.65
CA ASN A 85 -22.14 5.08 10.07
C ASN A 85 -20.85 4.58 10.74
N THR A 86 -19.70 4.87 10.14
CA THR A 86 -18.40 4.49 10.70
C THR A 86 -17.56 5.76 10.83
N PRO A 87 -17.35 6.26 12.06
CA PRO A 87 -16.52 7.44 12.24
C PRO A 87 -15.09 7.12 11.78
N LEU A 88 -14.58 7.93 10.86
CA LEU A 88 -13.21 7.86 10.39
C LEU A 88 -12.44 9.10 10.86
N THR A 89 -11.19 8.89 11.19
CA THR A 89 -10.17 9.92 11.39
C THR A 89 -9.81 10.50 10.03
N ILE A 90 -10.09 11.79 9.83
CA ILE A 90 -9.73 12.49 8.60
C ILE A 90 -8.34 13.11 8.79
N ALA A 91 -7.41 12.73 7.92
CA ALA A 91 -6.07 13.28 7.92
C ALA A 91 -6.09 14.77 7.52
N PRO A 92 -5.20 15.61 8.08
CA PRO A 92 -5.06 17.00 7.63
C PRO A 92 -4.80 17.09 6.11
N ASP A 93 -5.43 18.09 5.48
CA ASP A 93 -5.40 18.28 4.03
C ASP A 93 -4.03 18.72 3.51
N ASP A 94 -3.20 19.32 4.36
CA ASP A 94 -1.86 19.81 4.06
C ASP A 94 -0.77 18.74 4.19
N LEU A 95 -1.09 17.52 4.66
CA LEU A 95 -0.13 16.43 4.67
C LEU A 95 0.28 16.04 3.24
N ASP A 96 1.56 16.10 2.97
CA ASP A 96 2.16 15.75 1.70
C ASP A 96 3.13 14.57 1.87
N ASP A 97 3.67 14.10 0.75
CA ASP A 97 4.68 13.04 0.73
C ASP A 97 6.06 13.53 1.27
N VAL A 98 6.13 14.64 2.01
CA VAL A 98 7.31 15.07 2.78
C VAL A 98 7.04 14.92 4.28
N SER A 99 5.86 15.34 4.72
CA SER A 99 5.41 15.30 6.11
C SER A 99 4.83 13.95 6.54
N ALA A 100 4.30 13.17 5.60
CA ALA A 100 3.71 11.85 5.83
C ALA A 100 4.07 10.87 4.70
N PHE A 101 3.62 9.62 4.85
CA PHE A 101 3.54 8.67 3.75
C PHE A 101 2.09 8.55 3.29
N ILE A 102 1.78 9.01 2.08
CA ILE A 102 0.43 8.95 1.52
C ILE A 102 0.26 7.64 0.73
N LYS A 103 -0.28 6.62 1.41
CA LYS A 103 -0.54 5.30 0.82
C LYS A 103 -1.78 5.35 -0.07
N ARG A 104 -1.55 5.31 -1.38
CA ARG A 104 -2.60 5.28 -2.43
C ARG A 104 -2.94 3.83 -2.83
N PRO A 105 -4.08 3.58 -3.50
CA PRO A 105 -4.45 2.23 -3.92
C PRO A 105 -3.38 1.61 -4.82
N GLY A 106 -3.12 0.31 -4.63
CA GLY A 106 -2.24 -0.45 -5.52
C GLY A 106 -2.93 -0.73 -6.86
N LEU A 107 -2.30 -0.36 -7.97
CA LEU A 107 -2.90 -0.43 -9.32
C LEU A 107 -2.25 -1.50 -10.21
N ASN A 108 -1.46 -2.40 -9.63
CA ASN A 108 -0.73 -3.45 -10.36
C ASN A 108 -1.64 -4.36 -11.19
N CYS A 109 -2.85 -4.62 -10.70
CA CYS A 109 -3.85 -5.49 -11.33
C CYS A 109 -5.09 -4.72 -11.79
N TYR A 110 -4.99 -3.40 -12.00
CA TYR A 110 -6.16 -2.57 -12.29
C TYR A 110 -6.88 -3.00 -13.58
N GLU A 111 -6.17 -3.32 -14.66
CA GLU A 111 -6.81 -3.76 -15.91
C GLU A 111 -7.55 -5.09 -15.75
N GLU A 112 -6.99 -6.03 -14.99
CA GLU A 112 -7.61 -7.32 -14.70
C GLU A 112 -8.83 -7.19 -13.78
N MET A 113 -8.80 -6.22 -12.85
CA MET A 113 -9.85 -6.03 -11.83
C MET A 113 -10.84 -4.93 -12.19
N LYS A 114 -10.68 -4.28 -13.34
CA LYS A 114 -11.52 -3.16 -13.77
C LYS A 114 -13.00 -3.54 -13.79
N GLY A 115 -13.84 -2.71 -13.19
CA GLY A 115 -15.28 -2.97 -13.06
C GLY A 115 -15.68 -3.91 -11.93
N SER A 116 -14.72 -4.45 -11.16
CA SER A 116 -14.98 -5.14 -9.89
C SER A 116 -14.88 -4.19 -8.70
N ASP A 117 -15.24 -4.66 -7.51
CA ASP A 117 -15.08 -3.94 -6.24
C ASP A 117 -13.70 -4.17 -5.59
N PHE A 118 -12.80 -4.94 -6.20
CA PHE A 118 -11.57 -5.41 -5.56
C PHE A 118 -10.68 -4.28 -5.02
N ILE A 119 -10.32 -3.31 -5.87
CA ILE A 119 -9.48 -2.17 -5.47
C ILE A 119 -10.17 -1.30 -4.41
N PRO A 120 -11.39 -0.77 -4.64
CA PRO A 120 -12.03 0.09 -3.64
C PRO A 120 -12.31 -0.65 -2.34
N LYS A 121 -12.63 -1.94 -2.39
CA LYS A 121 -12.81 -2.78 -1.21
C LYS A 121 -11.50 -2.93 -0.42
N GLY A 122 -10.37 -3.17 -1.08
CA GLY A 122 -9.07 -3.26 -0.41
C GLY A 122 -8.70 -1.96 0.33
N VAL A 123 -8.92 -0.80 -0.29
CA VAL A 123 -8.70 0.52 0.34
C VAL A 123 -9.59 0.70 1.56
N LEU A 124 -10.87 0.31 1.46
CA LEU A 124 -11.82 0.42 2.56
C LEU A 124 -11.44 -0.52 3.72
N GLU A 125 -11.15 -1.78 3.43
CA GLU A 125 -10.77 -2.78 4.42
C GLU A 125 -9.52 -2.35 5.17
N GLU A 126 -8.47 -1.91 4.46
CA GLU A 126 -7.25 -1.41 5.12
C GLU A 126 -7.52 -0.16 5.96
N THR A 127 -8.33 0.79 5.47
CA THR A 127 -8.72 1.99 6.24
C THR A 127 -9.40 1.59 7.56
N LEU A 128 -10.38 0.70 7.51
CA LEU A 128 -11.12 0.25 8.69
C LEU A 128 -10.23 -0.51 9.68
N ILE A 129 -9.28 -1.30 9.19
CA ILE A 129 -8.29 -1.99 10.02
C ILE A 129 -7.39 -0.98 10.74
N MET A 130 -6.87 0.02 10.02
CA MET A 130 -6.03 1.05 10.63
C MET A 130 -6.79 1.90 11.65
N GLU A 131 -8.06 2.21 11.41
CA GLU A 131 -8.94 2.85 12.41
C GLU A 131 -9.20 1.98 13.65
N GLN A 132 -9.24 0.66 13.50
CA GLN A 132 -9.36 -0.24 14.64
C GLN A 132 -8.08 -0.26 15.46
N ILE A 133 -6.93 -0.40 14.80
CA ILE A 133 -5.61 -0.49 15.44
C ILE A 133 -5.24 0.84 16.13
N SER A 134 -5.57 1.98 15.51
CA SER A 134 -5.23 3.31 16.04
C SER A 134 -5.87 3.62 17.40
N LYS A 135 -6.94 2.91 17.78
CA LYS A 135 -7.61 3.06 19.09
C LYS A 135 -6.75 2.57 20.25
N THR A 136 -5.82 1.66 20.00
CA THR A 136 -4.88 1.14 20.99
C THR A 136 -3.47 1.14 20.40
N PRO A 137 -2.79 2.31 20.32
CA PRO A 137 -1.50 2.41 19.65
C PRO A 137 -0.43 1.50 20.27
N HIS A 138 0.46 0.98 19.42
CA HIS A 138 1.59 0.16 19.82
C HIS A 138 2.89 0.73 19.21
N PRO A 139 4.01 0.82 19.96
CA PRO A 139 5.23 1.49 19.50
C PRO A 139 5.90 0.89 18.25
N TYR A 140 5.63 -0.39 17.98
CA TYR A 140 6.19 -1.13 16.83
C TYR A 140 5.15 -1.41 15.73
N ILE A 141 4.06 -0.65 15.69
CA ILE A 141 3.09 -0.62 14.59
C ILE A 141 3.06 0.81 14.04
N ILE A 142 2.97 0.94 12.72
CA ILE A 142 2.98 2.24 12.03
C ILE A 142 1.93 3.22 12.58
N GLY A 143 2.33 4.48 12.77
CA GLY A 143 1.42 5.56 13.14
C GLY A 143 0.40 5.84 12.04
N TYR A 144 -0.88 5.78 12.38
CA TYR A 144 -1.99 6.15 11.50
C TYR A 144 -2.40 7.60 11.76
N LEU A 145 -2.34 8.45 10.72
CA LEU A 145 -2.69 9.88 10.80
C LEU A 145 -4.12 10.17 10.31
N GLY A 146 -4.83 9.16 9.81
CA GLY A 146 -6.17 9.27 9.24
C GLY A 146 -6.22 8.88 7.76
N CYS A 147 -7.42 8.93 7.19
CA CYS A 147 -7.65 8.76 5.77
C CYS A 147 -7.82 10.12 5.08
N ARG A 148 -7.46 10.19 3.80
CA ARG A 148 -7.74 11.34 2.94
C ARG A 148 -9.08 11.13 2.24
N VAL A 149 -9.92 12.16 2.28
CA VAL A 149 -11.22 12.15 1.61
C VAL A 149 -11.28 13.28 0.59
N ARG A 150 -11.50 12.90 -0.67
CA ARG A 150 -11.77 13.83 -1.78
C ARG A 150 -13.01 13.35 -2.52
N ARG A 151 -13.86 14.28 -2.95
CA ARG A 151 -15.10 13.99 -3.69
C ARG A 151 -15.99 12.92 -3.02
N GLY A 152 -16.04 12.92 -1.68
CA GLY A 152 -16.84 11.98 -0.88
C GLY A 152 -16.30 10.54 -0.85
N ARG A 153 -15.05 10.32 -1.25
CA ARG A 153 -14.42 9.00 -1.32
C ARG A 153 -13.06 8.98 -0.63
N ILE A 154 -12.67 7.82 -0.13
CA ILE A 154 -11.37 7.62 0.51
C ILE A 154 -10.32 7.42 -0.58
N THR A 155 -9.40 8.39 -0.72
CA THR A 155 -8.40 8.37 -1.81
C THR A 155 -7.03 7.85 -1.38
N ALA A 156 -6.72 7.93 -0.08
CA ALA A 156 -5.47 7.44 0.48
C ALA A 156 -5.55 7.25 2.00
N LEU A 157 -4.59 6.50 2.55
CA LEU A 157 -4.27 6.52 3.97
C LEU A 157 -3.05 7.42 4.20
N ALA A 158 -3.10 8.26 5.23
CA ALA A 158 -1.94 9.02 5.68
C ALA A 158 -1.28 8.28 6.85
N LEU A 159 -0.03 7.88 6.66
CA LEU A 159 0.76 7.15 7.65
C LEU A 159 1.97 7.98 8.07
N GLU A 160 2.51 7.69 9.26
CA GLU A 160 3.81 8.20 9.66
C GLU A 160 4.85 7.91 8.57
N ARG A 161 5.71 8.90 8.30
CA ARG A 161 6.81 8.73 7.37
C ARG A 161 7.98 8.01 8.04
N LEU A 162 8.38 6.90 7.44
CA LEU A 162 9.59 6.15 7.79
C LEU A 162 10.47 6.02 6.55
N ASP A 163 11.77 5.78 6.76
CA ASP A 163 12.74 5.89 5.66
C ASP A 163 12.93 4.59 4.88
N LYS A 164 13.17 3.46 5.57
CA LYS A 164 13.62 2.22 4.94
C LYS A 164 12.94 0.98 5.49
N THR A 165 12.63 0.07 4.58
CA THR A 165 12.20 -1.29 4.93
C THR A 165 13.39 -2.11 5.44
N LEU A 166 13.13 -3.19 6.15
CA LEU A 166 14.14 -4.14 6.62
C LEU A 166 14.84 -4.81 5.41
N GLN A 167 14.09 -5.08 4.33
CA GLN A 167 14.62 -5.57 3.07
C GLN A 167 15.64 -4.60 2.43
N GLN A 168 15.46 -3.29 2.60
CA GLN A 168 16.43 -2.30 2.15
C GLN A 168 17.60 -2.19 3.13
N HIS A 169 17.28 -2.15 4.43
CA HIS A 169 18.24 -1.91 5.50
C HIS A 169 19.31 -3.01 5.60
N VAL A 170 19.00 -4.24 5.19
CA VAL A 170 19.93 -5.39 5.23
C VAL A 170 21.23 -5.17 4.46
N HIS A 171 21.21 -4.27 3.46
CA HIS A 171 22.38 -3.92 2.66
C HIS A 171 23.24 -2.82 3.31
N GLU A 172 22.86 -2.32 4.49
CA GLU A 172 23.56 -1.23 5.18
C GLU A 172 24.48 -1.74 6.29
N PRO A 173 25.63 -1.07 6.52
CA PRO A 173 26.53 -1.42 7.62
C PRO A 173 25.87 -1.36 9.01
N SER A 174 24.80 -0.59 9.17
CA SER A 174 24.04 -0.50 10.42
C SER A 174 23.22 -1.75 10.73
N PHE A 175 22.88 -2.57 9.73
CA PHE A 175 22.15 -3.82 9.96
C PHE A 175 22.92 -4.76 10.88
N ALA A 176 24.24 -4.88 10.67
CA ALA A 176 25.12 -5.69 11.52
C ALA A 176 25.20 -5.21 12.99
N LYS A 177 24.64 -4.04 13.30
CA LYS A 177 24.57 -3.48 14.66
C LYS A 177 23.20 -3.72 15.32
N LEU A 178 22.23 -4.26 14.59
CA LEU A 178 20.94 -4.60 15.16
C LEU A 178 21.10 -5.73 16.18
N ASP A 179 20.40 -5.61 17.30
CA ASP A 179 20.23 -6.69 18.25
C ASP A 179 19.06 -7.55 17.74
N GLY A 180 19.38 -8.62 17.00
CA GLY A 180 18.38 -9.46 16.32
C GLY A 180 17.32 -10.04 17.27
N GLU A 181 17.71 -10.40 18.49
CA GLU A 181 16.77 -10.90 19.50
C GLU A 181 15.81 -9.81 19.97
N LYS A 182 16.33 -8.64 20.36
CA LYS A 182 15.45 -7.51 20.76
C LYS A 182 14.55 -7.04 19.61
N PHE A 183 15.06 -7.07 18.38
CA PHE A 183 14.29 -6.72 17.20
C PHE A 183 13.15 -7.72 16.99
N ALA A 184 13.42 -9.02 17.10
CA ALA A 184 12.41 -10.07 16.98
C ALA A 184 11.37 -9.99 18.11
N GLU A 185 11.79 -9.82 19.36
CA GLU A 185 10.89 -9.66 20.52
C GLU A 185 9.96 -8.44 20.36
N ALA A 186 10.51 -7.32 19.87
CA ALA A 186 9.74 -6.12 19.58
C ALA A 186 8.68 -6.38 18.49
N LEU A 187 9.04 -7.05 17.40
CA LEU A 187 8.08 -7.40 16.36
C LEU A 187 7.02 -8.38 16.87
N GLU A 188 7.41 -9.39 17.64
CA GLU A 188 6.47 -10.34 18.27
C GLU A 188 5.47 -9.63 19.18
N SER A 189 5.90 -8.61 19.92
CA SER A 189 4.98 -7.81 20.74
C SER A 189 3.94 -7.04 19.91
N ALA A 190 4.32 -6.52 18.74
CA ALA A 190 3.37 -5.89 17.80
C ALA A 190 2.37 -6.90 17.24
N VAL A 191 2.83 -8.09 16.86
CA VAL A 191 1.94 -9.14 16.33
C VAL A 191 1.02 -9.68 17.42
N ALA A 192 1.52 -9.88 18.64
CA ALA A 192 0.70 -10.27 19.78
C ALA A 192 -0.38 -9.21 20.08
N HIS A 193 -0.04 -7.93 19.96
CA HIS A 193 -1.01 -6.85 20.06
C HIS A 193 -2.11 -6.95 19.00
N LEU A 194 -1.75 -7.15 17.71
CA LEU A 194 -2.75 -7.38 16.65
C LEU A 194 -3.64 -8.58 16.93
N HIS A 195 -3.05 -9.69 17.37
CA HIS A 195 -3.80 -10.91 17.68
C HIS A 195 -4.77 -10.69 18.84
N SER A 196 -4.41 -9.85 19.82
CA SER A 196 -5.30 -9.47 20.92
C SER A 196 -6.53 -8.67 20.46
N LEU A 197 -6.45 -8.00 19.31
CA LEU A 197 -7.56 -7.31 18.64
C LEU A 197 -8.40 -8.25 17.74
N GLY A 198 -8.05 -9.54 17.68
CA GLY A 198 -8.69 -10.51 16.81
C GLY A 198 -8.29 -10.40 15.33
N LEU A 199 -7.15 -9.76 15.04
CA LEU A 199 -6.65 -9.51 13.69
C LEU A 199 -5.40 -10.37 13.42
N ALA A 200 -5.23 -10.83 12.18
CA ALA A 200 -3.94 -11.34 11.69
C ALA A 200 -3.42 -10.45 10.56
N HIS A 201 -2.11 -10.25 10.49
CA HIS A 201 -1.47 -9.43 9.46
C HIS A 201 -1.47 -10.16 8.10
N ASN A 202 -1.23 -11.47 8.11
CA ASN A 202 -1.19 -12.40 6.97
C ASN A 202 -0.09 -12.17 5.92
N ASP A 203 0.65 -11.08 5.99
CA ASP A 203 1.75 -10.79 5.04
C ASP A 203 3.00 -10.20 5.72
N ILE A 204 3.46 -10.81 6.81
CA ILE A 204 4.70 -10.38 7.48
C ILE A 204 5.91 -10.83 6.66
N ASN A 205 6.74 -9.87 6.25
CA ASN A 205 7.98 -10.08 5.52
C ASN A 205 8.90 -8.84 5.68
N PRO A 206 10.19 -8.88 5.32
CA PRO A 206 11.13 -7.76 5.46
C PRO A 206 10.75 -6.51 4.65
N GLY A 207 9.95 -6.63 3.59
CA GLY A 207 9.40 -5.51 2.86
C GLY A 207 8.30 -4.77 3.65
N ASN A 208 7.57 -5.49 4.49
CA ASN A 208 6.48 -4.97 5.33
C ASN A 208 6.91 -4.65 6.77
N ILE A 209 8.22 -4.52 7.01
CA ILE A 209 8.79 -4.09 8.28
C ILE A 209 9.73 -2.93 7.97
N MET A 210 9.57 -1.80 8.65
CA MET A 210 10.51 -0.68 8.58
C MET A 210 11.38 -0.60 9.81
N VAL A 211 12.55 0.03 9.68
CA VAL A 211 13.51 0.17 10.80
C VAL A 211 13.54 1.61 11.27
N LYS A 212 13.18 1.84 12.54
CA LYS A 212 13.20 3.17 13.19
C LYS A 212 14.03 3.09 14.47
N GLY A 213 15.15 3.82 14.51
CA GLY A 213 16.03 3.82 15.69
C GLY A 213 16.57 2.44 16.08
N GLY A 214 16.76 1.55 15.09
CA GLY A 214 17.21 0.16 15.31
C GLY A 214 16.10 -0.81 15.76
N MET A 215 14.84 -0.37 15.79
CA MET A 215 13.69 -1.19 16.19
C MET A 215 12.72 -1.39 15.03
N PRO A 216 11.94 -2.48 15.01
CA PRO A 216 10.96 -2.75 13.96
C PRO A 216 9.75 -1.81 14.07
N VAL A 217 9.18 -1.48 12.93
CA VAL A 217 7.82 -0.95 12.82
C VAL A 217 7.09 -1.76 11.76
N LEU A 218 6.04 -2.47 12.15
CA LEU A 218 5.20 -3.23 11.24
C LEU A 218 4.34 -2.27 10.41
N ILE A 219 4.38 -2.43 9.09
CA ILE A 219 3.68 -1.61 8.10
C ILE A 219 2.85 -2.50 7.17
N ASP A 220 2.07 -1.85 6.30
CA ASP A 220 1.28 -2.48 5.23
C ASP A 220 0.21 -3.47 5.72
N PHE A 221 -0.95 -2.92 6.07
CA PHE A 221 -2.08 -3.68 6.59
C PHE A 221 -3.07 -4.10 5.49
N GLY A 222 -2.67 -4.04 4.21
CA GLY A 222 -3.55 -4.36 3.08
C GLY A 222 -4.06 -5.81 3.07
N SER A 223 -3.29 -6.74 3.67
CA SER A 223 -3.68 -8.16 3.84
C SER A 223 -4.23 -8.46 5.24
N CYS A 224 -4.25 -7.46 6.14
CA CYS A 224 -4.69 -7.65 7.51
C CYS A 224 -6.21 -7.82 7.56
N GLN A 225 -6.67 -8.81 8.32
CA GLN A 225 -8.08 -9.18 8.38
C GLN A 225 -8.43 -9.76 9.76
N PRO A 226 -9.68 -9.62 10.23
CA PRO A 226 -10.17 -10.35 11.39
C PRO A 226 -9.99 -11.85 11.21
N PHE A 227 -9.74 -12.59 12.29
CA PHE A 227 -9.64 -14.04 12.24
C PHE A 227 -10.88 -14.66 11.59
N GLY A 228 -10.67 -15.58 10.65
CA GLY A 228 -11.75 -16.18 9.85
C GLY A 228 -12.20 -15.33 8.64
N GLY A 229 -11.73 -14.09 8.53
CA GLY A 229 -11.99 -13.21 7.39
C GLY A 229 -11.39 -13.76 6.09
N ARG A 230 -12.03 -13.48 4.95
CA ARG A 230 -11.55 -13.91 3.63
C ARG A 230 -10.50 -12.94 3.11
N LEU A 231 -9.37 -13.47 2.66
CA LEU A 231 -8.28 -12.67 2.12
C LEU A 231 -8.47 -12.41 0.62
N GLN A 232 -8.12 -11.20 0.19
CA GLN A 232 -8.09 -10.80 -1.22
C GLN A 232 -6.76 -11.16 -1.89
N SER A 233 -5.68 -11.11 -1.12
CA SER A 233 -4.31 -11.42 -1.50
C SER A 233 -3.82 -12.66 -0.75
N LEU A 234 -2.85 -13.35 -1.36
CA LEU A 234 -2.06 -14.37 -0.68
C LEU A 234 -0.86 -13.69 -0.04
N GLY A 235 -0.38 -14.23 1.08
CA GLY A 235 0.88 -13.72 1.65
C GLY A 235 2.06 -13.96 0.70
N SER A 236 3.13 -13.21 0.92
CA SER A 236 4.27 -13.13 0.02
C SER A 236 4.98 -14.49 -0.18
N PRO A 237 5.38 -14.85 -1.42
CA PRO A 237 6.13 -16.07 -1.68
C PRO A 237 7.39 -16.16 -0.80
N GLY A 238 7.65 -17.35 -0.23
CA GLY A 238 8.78 -17.59 0.68
C GLY A 238 8.51 -17.25 2.17
N TRP A 239 7.49 -16.43 2.44
CA TRP A 239 7.07 -15.99 3.78
C TRP A 239 5.83 -16.72 4.30
N CYS A 240 5.23 -17.58 3.48
CA CYS A 240 4.08 -18.40 3.84
C CYS A 240 4.40 -19.90 3.75
N GLU A 241 3.87 -20.69 4.69
CA GLU A 241 4.03 -22.15 4.68
C GLU A 241 3.32 -22.80 3.49
N LYS A 242 2.13 -22.29 3.17
CA LYS A 242 1.24 -22.79 2.11
C LYS A 242 0.27 -21.69 1.70
N VAL A 243 -0.39 -21.89 0.57
CA VAL A 243 -1.47 -21.02 0.11
C VAL A 243 -2.66 -21.07 1.09
N PHE A 244 -3.21 -19.91 1.44
CA PHE A 244 -4.35 -19.77 2.34
C PHE A 244 -5.28 -18.64 1.88
N PHE A 245 -6.57 -18.75 2.15
CA PHE A 245 -7.58 -17.74 1.75
C PHE A 245 -8.38 -17.19 2.95
N THR A 246 -7.99 -17.57 4.16
CA THR A 246 -8.69 -17.24 5.40
C THR A 246 -7.68 -16.73 6.42
N SER A 247 -7.93 -15.57 7.00
CA SER A 247 -7.07 -14.92 7.99
C SER A 247 -6.93 -15.77 9.25
N GLN A 248 -5.70 -16.06 9.66
CA GLN A 248 -5.39 -16.86 10.84
C GLN A 248 -4.05 -16.44 11.47
N ALA A 249 -4.03 -16.34 12.81
CA ALA A 249 -2.82 -16.02 13.59
C ALA A 249 -1.61 -16.90 13.26
N LYS A 250 -1.84 -18.18 12.90
CA LYS A 250 -0.76 -19.13 12.57
C LYS A 250 0.09 -18.71 11.37
N HIS A 251 -0.45 -17.90 10.45
CA HIS A 251 0.31 -17.40 9.30
C HIS A 251 1.38 -16.42 9.77
N ASP A 252 1.01 -15.51 10.66
CA ASP A 252 1.95 -14.56 11.28
C ASP A 252 2.99 -15.30 12.12
N MET A 253 2.59 -16.31 12.90
CA MET A 253 3.53 -17.12 13.69
C MET A 253 4.55 -17.89 12.83
N TYR A 254 4.15 -18.33 11.63
CA TYR A 254 5.08 -18.93 10.68
C TYR A 254 6.07 -17.90 10.15
N ALA A 255 5.57 -16.74 9.71
CA ALA A 255 6.40 -15.67 9.18
C ALA A 255 7.38 -15.11 10.23
N LEU A 256 6.98 -14.99 11.49
CA LEU A 256 7.85 -14.58 12.60
C LEU A 256 9.02 -15.54 12.82
N ARG A 257 8.77 -16.85 12.80
CA ARG A 257 9.83 -17.87 12.92
C ARG A 257 10.82 -17.78 11.76
N LYS A 258 10.29 -17.68 10.54
CA LYS A 258 11.07 -17.44 9.32
C LYS A 258 11.91 -16.17 9.42
N LEU A 259 11.35 -15.10 9.96
CA LEU A 259 12.04 -13.82 10.09
C LEU A 259 13.17 -13.90 11.13
N ARG A 260 12.99 -14.60 12.25
CA ARG A 260 14.06 -14.86 13.21
C ARG A 260 15.25 -15.54 12.56
N GLU A 261 15.01 -16.59 11.77
CA GLU A 261 16.06 -17.28 11.00
C GLU A 261 16.72 -16.34 9.97
N TRP A 262 15.91 -15.53 9.27
CA TRP A 262 16.40 -14.59 8.27
C TRP A 262 17.24 -13.45 8.86
N LEU A 263 16.95 -12.97 10.07
CA LEU A 263 17.74 -11.93 10.74
C LEU A 263 19.18 -12.38 11.03
N GLU A 264 19.40 -13.68 11.25
CA GLU A 264 20.74 -14.25 11.43
C GLU A 264 21.49 -14.41 10.10
N LYS A 265 20.77 -14.76 9.04
CA LYS A 265 21.30 -15.08 7.72
C LYS A 265 20.40 -14.51 6.62
N PRO A 266 20.49 -13.21 6.35
CA PRO A 266 19.73 -12.61 5.27
C PRO A 266 20.24 -13.12 3.92
N GLU A 267 19.29 -13.48 3.05
CA GLU A 267 19.54 -13.84 1.64
C GLU A 267 19.75 -12.61 0.75
#